data_AF-A0A226ES65-F1
#
_entry.id   AF-A0A226ES65-F1
#
_cell.length_a   1.000
_cell.length_b   1.000
_cell.length_c   1.000
_cell.angle_alpha   90.00
_cell.angle_beta   90.00
_cell.angle_gamma   90.00
#
_symmetry.space_group_name_H-M   'P 1'
#
loop_
_entity.id
_entity.type
_entity.pdbx_description
1 polymer ?
#
loop_
_entity_poly.entity_id
_entity_poly.type
_entity_poly.pdbx_seq_one_letter_code
_entity_poly.pdbx_strand_id
1 'polypeptide(L)'
;MKLFLSLGLLLAYGSFSNAQWNTISGYATLNGGTTGGQGGETVYVSTEAQLVAAVTGNDPRIVKITSMITLSDVVRPGSNKTILGASPGAGVTGSGFYIRRVRNVIVRGLQISYAIAPDDGVSIDESTNVWVDHNEFFADREHGKDYYDGQLDIKHAADWVTVSWNKFHDSYKTSLVGHSDSNAGEDTGKLHITYNNNWFTDVGSRLPSLRFGTGHIYNNLYERVDISGINSRMGAQVLVERNIFIDVKTPLTTDLDSSQEGFAVERENDWGDSEPNITQEGSFTNPPYSYEMEQLSRVAAVVRAGAGNTISFP
;
A
#
# COMPACT_ATOMS: atom_id res chain seq x y z
N MET A 1 36.96 -42.10 19.55
CA MET A 1 36.58 -41.52 18.26
C MET A 1 35.09 -41.79 18.04
N LYS A 2 34.20 -40.88 18.45
CA LYS A 2 32.76 -40.98 18.22
C LYS A 2 32.39 -39.94 17.18
N LEU A 3 31.98 -40.41 16.00
CA LEU A 3 31.52 -39.61 14.88
C LEU A 3 30.08 -39.17 15.17
N PHE A 4 29.83 -37.87 15.31
CA PHE A 4 28.47 -37.33 15.32
C PHE A 4 28.06 -37.08 13.87
N LEU A 5 27.09 -37.85 13.37
CA LEU A 5 26.34 -37.49 12.17
C LEU A 5 25.36 -36.37 12.55
N SER A 6 25.55 -35.16 12.01
CA SER A 6 24.51 -34.15 12.00
C SER A 6 23.49 -34.51 10.92
N LEU A 7 22.28 -34.83 11.33
CA LEU A 7 21.14 -34.98 10.44
C LEU A 7 20.71 -33.56 10.01
N GLY A 8 20.97 -33.19 8.76
CA GLY A 8 20.45 -31.95 8.17
C GLY A 8 18.94 -32.05 8.05
N LEU A 9 18.21 -31.29 8.87
CA LEU A 9 16.77 -31.13 8.73
C LEU A 9 16.52 -30.25 7.50
N LEU A 10 16.24 -30.88 6.36
CA LEU A 10 15.75 -30.19 5.17
C LEU A 10 14.30 -29.76 5.46
N LEU A 11 14.11 -28.53 5.94
CA LEU A 11 12.80 -27.91 6.02
C LEU A 11 12.25 -27.81 4.60
N ALA A 12 11.28 -28.66 4.28
CA ALA A 12 10.45 -28.51 3.10
C ALA A 12 9.63 -27.22 3.29
N TYR A 13 10.17 -26.09 2.82
CA TYR A 13 9.37 -24.88 2.60
C TYR A 13 8.33 -25.23 1.54
N GLY A 14 7.10 -25.51 1.98
CA GLY A 14 5.96 -25.63 1.09
C GLY A 14 5.93 -24.40 0.20
N SER A 15 6.06 -24.64 -1.10
CA SER A 15 6.09 -23.62 -2.14
C SER A 15 4.82 -22.79 -2.03
N PHE A 16 4.92 -21.50 -1.72
CA PHE A 16 3.84 -20.60 -2.13
C PHE A 16 3.78 -20.68 -3.64
N SER A 17 2.62 -21.07 -4.16
CA SER A 17 2.39 -20.90 -5.58
C SER A 17 2.31 -19.40 -5.86
N ASN A 18 3.08 -18.92 -6.83
CA ASN A 18 3.01 -17.56 -7.42
C ASN A 18 1.59 -17.08 -7.80
N ALA A 19 0.57 -17.95 -7.75
CA ALA A 19 -0.82 -17.66 -8.07
C ALA A 19 -1.49 -16.64 -7.13
N GLN A 20 -1.19 -16.67 -5.82
CA GLN A 20 -1.77 -15.71 -4.85
C GLN A 20 -1.23 -14.30 -5.06
N TRP A 21 0.03 -14.15 -5.50
CA TRP A 21 0.64 -12.85 -5.79
C TRP A 21 -0.01 -12.12 -6.97
N ASN A 22 -0.85 -12.81 -7.75
CA ASN A 22 -1.52 -12.26 -8.93
C ASN A 22 -3.03 -12.05 -8.77
N THR A 23 -3.57 -12.25 -7.57
CA THR A 23 -5.01 -12.16 -7.34
C THR A 23 -5.34 -10.96 -6.48
N ILE A 24 -6.21 -10.09 -6.99
CA ILE A 24 -6.75 -8.97 -6.23
C ILE A 24 -7.62 -9.49 -5.08
N SER A 25 -7.49 -8.85 -3.92
CA SER A 25 -8.31 -9.08 -2.73
C SER A 25 -8.83 -7.74 -2.19
N GLY A 26 -9.57 -7.75 -1.08
CA GLY A 26 -9.92 -6.51 -0.41
C GLY A 26 -11.07 -5.73 -1.03
N TYR A 27 -11.23 -4.48 -0.59
CA TYR A 27 -12.29 -3.57 -1.02
C TYR A 27 -12.27 -3.28 -2.51
N ALA A 28 -11.11 -3.35 -3.19
CA ALA A 28 -11.02 -3.13 -4.63
C ALA A 28 -11.68 -4.24 -5.47
N THR A 29 -12.07 -5.37 -4.85
CA THR A 29 -12.90 -6.42 -5.47
C THR A 29 -14.39 -6.09 -5.50
N LEU A 30 -14.82 -5.17 -4.64
CA LEU A 30 -16.22 -4.76 -4.51
C LEU A 30 -16.57 -3.65 -5.50
N ASN A 31 -17.80 -3.15 -5.46
CA ASN A 31 -18.26 -2.06 -6.33
C ASN A 31 -18.05 -2.32 -7.85
N GLY A 32 -18.19 -3.59 -8.27
CA GLY A 32 -17.96 -4.01 -9.65
C GLY A 32 -16.53 -4.43 -9.97
N GLY A 33 -15.61 -4.33 -9.00
CA GLY A 33 -14.23 -4.82 -9.10
C GLY A 33 -13.27 -3.87 -9.81
N THR A 34 -11.99 -4.27 -9.80
CA THR A 34 -10.89 -3.55 -10.45
C THR A 34 -10.18 -4.48 -11.44
N THR A 35 -10.27 -4.18 -12.72
CA THR A 35 -9.66 -4.92 -13.84
C THR A 35 -8.65 -4.08 -14.63
N GLY A 36 -8.53 -2.78 -14.33
CA GLY A 36 -7.64 -1.85 -14.98
C GLY A 36 -7.86 -1.77 -16.49
N GLY A 37 -6.79 -1.98 -17.25
CA GLY A 37 -6.77 -1.95 -18.71
C GLY A 37 -7.12 -3.26 -19.40
N GLN A 38 -7.63 -4.28 -18.68
CA GLN A 38 -7.97 -5.57 -19.27
C GLN A 38 -8.90 -5.42 -20.49
N GLY A 39 -8.59 -6.16 -21.56
CA GLY A 39 -9.31 -6.08 -22.84
C GLY A 39 -8.90 -4.91 -23.73
N GLY A 40 -8.02 -4.04 -23.24
CA GLY A 40 -7.42 -2.94 -23.98
C GLY A 40 -6.14 -3.29 -24.73
N GLU A 41 -5.58 -2.28 -25.39
CA GLU A 41 -4.25 -2.36 -26.01
C GLU A 41 -3.15 -2.47 -24.94
N THR A 42 -2.09 -3.22 -25.23
CA THR A 42 -0.84 -3.18 -24.46
C THR A 42 0.17 -2.30 -25.17
N VAL A 43 0.66 -1.26 -24.51
CA VAL A 43 1.71 -0.37 -25.02
C VAL A 43 2.94 -0.40 -24.11
N TYR A 44 4.12 -0.19 -24.68
CA TYR A 44 5.38 -0.15 -23.96
C TYR A 44 5.94 1.27 -24.00
N VAL A 45 6.41 1.77 -22.85
CA VAL A 45 6.88 3.15 -22.71
C VAL A 45 8.21 3.20 -21.94
N SER A 46 9.10 4.09 -22.36
CA SER A 46 10.41 4.32 -21.73
C SER A 46 10.75 5.79 -21.54
N THR A 47 9.83 6.70 -21.91
CA THR A 47 9.99 8.15 -21.71
C THR A 47 8.73 8.74 -21.08
N GLU A 48 8.88 9.88 -20.39
CA GLU A 48 7.76 10.62 -19.79
C GLU A 48 6.68 10.95 -20.82
N ALA A 49 7.06 11.47 -21.99
CA ALA A 49 6.10 11.81 -23.05
C ALA A 49 5.28 10.60 -23.53
N GLN A 50 5.92 9.43 -23.67
CA GLN A 50 5.21 8.19 -24.02
C GLN A 50 4.27 7.74 -22.90
N LEU A 51 4.73 7.80 -21.65
CA LEU A 51 3.93 7.44 -20.49
C LEU A 51 2.67 8.32 -20.38
N VAL A 52 2.83 9.64 -20.44
CA VAL A 52 1.73 10.61 -20.38
C VAL A 52 0.72 10.37 -21.51
N ALA A 53 1.19 10.19 -22.75
CA ALA A 53 0.33 9.89 -23.88
C ALA A 53 -0.43 8.57 -23.72
N ALA A 54 0.23 7.55 -23.17
CA ALA A 54 -0.34 6.22 -23.00
C ALA A 54 -1.43 6.17 -21.91
N VAL A 55 -1.27 6.90 -20.81
CA VAL A 55 -2.19 6.85 -19.65
C VAL A 55 -3.35 7.85 -19.74
N THR A 56 -3.29 8.80 -20.67
CA THR A 56 -4.36 9.80 -20.87
C THR A 56 -5.62 9.15 -21.48
N GLY A 57 -6.80 9.67 -21.12
CA GLY A 57 -8.09 9.20 -21.64
C GLY A 57 -8.62 7.97 -20.90
N ASN A 58 -9.83 7.52 -21.24
CA ASN A 58 -10.56 6.50 -20.46
C ASN A 58 -10.64 5.12 -21.12
N ASP A 59 -10.08 4.95 -22.31
CA ASP A 59 -10.09 3.64 -22.99
C ASP A 59 -9.23 2.63 -22.23
N PRO A 60 -9.67 1.37 -22.09
CA PRO A 60 -8.86 0.33 -21.46
C PRO A 60 -7.47 0.23 -22.10
N ARG A 61 -6.42 0.30 -21.28
CA ARG A 61 -5.04 0.13 -21.75
C ARG A 61 -4.10 -0.41 -20.68
N ILE A 62 -3.24 -1.34 -21.08
CA ILE A 62 -2.11 -1.82 -20.28
C ILE A 62 -0.86 -1.05 -20.73
N VAL A 63 -0.32 -0.22 -19.84
CA VAL A 63 0.87 0.61 -20.08
C VAL A 63 2.05 -0.02 -19.37
N LYS A 64 2.92 -0.70 -20.12
CA LYS A 64 4.13 -1.36 -19.59
C LYS A 64 5.32 -0.39 -19.62
N ILE A 65 5.77 0.06 -18.45
CA ILE A 65 6.98 0.87 -18.28
C ILE A 65 8.20 -0.06 -18.34
N THR A 66 9.16 0.21 -19.23
CA THR A 66 10.28 -0.71 -19.49
C THR A 66 11.61 -0.28 -18.86
N SER A 67 11.66 0.90 -18.27
CA SER A 67 12.86 1.46 -17.64
C SER A 67 12.45 2.43 -16.52
N MET A 68 13.40 2.89 -15.73
CA MET A 68 13.17 4.03 -14.85
C MET A 68 12.95 5.30 -15.70
N ILE A 69 11.88 6.05 -15.41
CA ILE A 69 11.55 7.32 -16.08
C ILE A 69 11.66 8.45 -15.06
N THR A 70 12.53 9.42 -15.30
CA THR A 70 12.53 10.67 -14.53
C THR A 70 11.36 11.54 -14.97
N LEU A 71 10.51 11.93 -14.01
CA LEU A 71 9.36 12.79 -14.24
C LEU A 71 9.72 14.25 -13.95
N SER A 72 9.20 15.15 -14.79
CA SER A 72 9.28 16.60 -14.60
C SER A 72 8.01 17.18 -13.98
N ASP A 73 6.90 16.44 -14.04
CA ASP A 73 5.61 16.76 -13.42
C ASP A 73 4.84 15.45 -13.09
N VAL A 74 3.82 15.55 -12.27
CA VAL A 74 2.98 14.42 -11.86
C VAL A 74 2.20 13.86 -13.04
N VAL A 75 2.23 12.54 -13.21
CA VAL A 75 1.50 11.85 -14.27
C VAL A 75 0.04 11.68 -13.85
N ARG A 76 -0.92 11.95 -14.75
CA ARG A 76 -2.37 11.92 -14.47
C ARG A 76 -3.10 10.86 -15.29
N PRO A 77 -3.18 9.60 -14.83
CA PRO A 77 -3.89 8.54 -15.53
C PRO A 77 -5.39 8.80 -15.61
N GLY A 78 -6.01 8.44 -16.75
CA GLY A 78 -7.45 8.32 -16.87
C GLY A 78 -8.00 6.99 -16.32
N SER A 79 -9.30 6.74 -16.51
CA SER A 79 -9.93 5.49 -16.07
C SER A 79 -9.46 4.28 -16.90
N ASN A 80 -9.68 3.07 -16.39
CA ASN A 80 -9.40 1.79 -17.07
C ASN A 80 -7.93 1.64 -17.49
N LYS A 81 -7.01 1.86 -16.55
CA LYS A 81 -5.57 1.75 -16.80
C LYS A 81 -4.95 0.67 -15.94
N THR A 82 -4.07 -0.10 -16.54
CA THR A 82 -3.07 -0.89 -15.81
C THR A 82 -1.72 -0.30 -16.12
N ILE A 83 -1.11 0.37 -15.15
CA ILE A 83 0.25 0.92 -15.24
C ILE A 83 1.16 -0.11 -14.58
N LEU A 84 2.04 -0.72 -15.37
CA LEU A 84 2.73 -1.94 -15.01
C LEU A 84 4.23 -1.81 -15.27
N GLY A 85 5.08 -2.18 -14.32
CA GLY A 85 6.50 -2.37 -14.63
C GLY A 85 6.71 -3.64 -15.46
N ALA A 86 7.45 -3.54 -16.56
CA ALA A 86 7.75 -4.68 -17.42
C ALA A 86 8.74 -5.66 -16.76
N SER A 87 9.54 -5.18 -15.80
CA SER A 87 10.53 -5.95 -15.05
C SER A 87 10.87 -5.25 -13.74
N PRO A 88 11.52 -5.97 -12.80
CA PRO A 88 12.22 -5.33 -11.70
C PRO A 88 13.14 -4.20 -12.18
N GLY A 89 13.18 -3.08 -11.47
CA GLY A 89 13.86 -1.83 -11.81
C GLY A 89 13.07 -0.86 -12.70
N ALA A 90 11.93 -1.26 -13.28
CA ALA A 90 11.09 -0.34 -14.06
C ALA A 90 10.23 0.53 -13.15
N GLY A 91 10.04 1.80 -13.51
CA GLY A 91 9.44 2.73 -12.57
C GLY A 91 9.45 4.19 -12.99
N VAL A 92 9.14 5.04 -12.02
CA VAL A 92 9.22 6.51 -12.12
C VAL A 92 10.01 7.10 -10.95
N THR A 93 10.68 8.22 -11.20
CA THR A 93 11.41 8.95 -10.14
C THR A 93 11.25 10.46 -10.28
N GLY A 94 11.32 11.18 -9.15
CA GLY A 94 11.25 12.66 -9.10
C GLY A 94 9.84 13.21 -8.88
N SER A 95 8.83 12.45 -9.29
CA SER A 95 7.39 12.68 -9.04
C SER A 95 6.67 11.32 -9.09
N GLY A 96 5.34 11.32 -9.19
CA GLY A 96 4.50 10.14 -9.08
C GLY A 96 3.27 10.13 -9.98
N PHE A 97 2.22 9.47 -9.52
CA PHE A 97 0.92 9.39 -10.20
C PHE A 97 -0.17 10.07 -9.40
N TYR A 98 -0.97 10.92 -10.05
CA TYR A 98 -2.17 11.50 -9.47
C TYR A 98 -3.42 10.94 -10.13
N ILE A 99 -4.00 9.93 -9.48
CA ILE A 99 -5.23 9.25 -9.88
C ILE A 99 -6.41 10.04 -9.31
N ARG A 100 -7.01 10.89 -10.14
CA ARG A 100 -8.05 11.83 -9.71
C ARG A 100 -9.32 11.73 -10.54
N ARG A 101 -10.48 11.60 -9.87
CA ARG A 101 -11.82 11.56 -10.51
C ARG A 101 -11.94 10.50 -11.59
N VAL A 102 -11.31 9.36 -11.35
CA VAL A 102 -11.30 8.21 -12.27
C VAL A 102 -11.68 6.94 -11.54
N ARG A 103 -11.86 5.87 -12.30
CA ARG A 103 -12.11 4.56 -11.72
C ARG A 103 -11.38 3.46 -12.44
N ASN A 104 -11.27 2.31 -11.79
CA ASN A 104 -10.74 1.08 -12.38
C ASN A 104 -9.28 1.26 -12.83
N VAL A 105 -8.38 1.53 -11.88
CA VAL A 105 -6.96 1.77 -12.13
C VAL A 105 -6.12 0.78 -11.33
N ILE A 106 -5.11 0.20 -11.98
CA ILE A 106 -4.11 -0.67 -11.36
C ILE A 106 -2.75 0.01 -11.52
N VAL A 107 -2.03 0.19 -10.41
CA VAL A 107 -0.62 0.64 -10.38
C VAL A 107 0.19 -0.51 -9.80
N ARG A 108 1.04 -1.13 -10.62
CA ARG A 108 1.59 -2.43 -10.27
C ARG A 108 3.02 -2.66 -10.70
N GLY A 109 3.81 -3.28 -9.83
CA GLY A 109 5.14 -3.74 -10.21
C GLY A 109 6.07 -2.59 -10.57
N LEU A 110 5.98 -1.42 -9.94
CA LEU A 110 6.84 -0.26 -10.24
C LEU A 110 7.78 0.05 -9.08
N GLN A 111 8.98 0.56 -9.39
CA GLN A 111 9.70 1.44 -8.47
C GLN A 111 9.15 2.86 -8.59
N ILE A 112 8.81 3.48 -7.47
CA ILE A 112 8.27 4.84 -7.40
C ILE A 112 9.09 5.60 -6.37
N SER A 113 9.99 6.45 -6.82
CA SER A 113 11.03 7.01 -5.95
C SER A 113 11.16 8.52 -5.98
N TYR A 114 11.59 9.10 -4.85
CA TYR A 114 12.00 10.50 -4.75
C TYR A 114 10.94 11.48 -5.27
N ALA A 115 9.65 11.25 -4.96
CA ALA A 115 8.58 12.19 -5.28
C ALA A 115 8.75 13.47 -4.43
N ILE A 116 9.18 14.56 -5.08
CA ILE A 116 9.49 15.82 -4.40
C ILE A 116 8.17 16.52 -4.05
N ALA A 117 8.06 17.02 -2.82
CA ALA A 117 6.89 17.79 -2.40
C ALA A 117 6.61 18.95 -3.37
N PRO A 118 5.35 19.21 -3.74
CA PRO A 118 4.13 18.71 -3.09
C PRO A 118 3.58 17.40 -3.67
N ASP A 119 4.30 16.73 -4.55
CA ASP A 119 3.83 15.48 -5.14
C ASP A 119 4.01 14.30 -4.18
N ASP A 120 3.05 13.39 -4.18
CA ASP A 120 3.19 12.08 -3.55
C ASP A 120 3.67 11.05 -4.59
N GLY A 121 4.19 9.90 -4.15
CA GLY A 121 4.50 8.78 -5.05
C GLY A 121 3.26 8.31 -5.83
N VAL A 122 2.15 8.12 -5.12
CA VAL A 122 0.81 7.95 -5.69
C VAL A 122 -0.19 8.73 -4.84
N SER A 123 -0.96 9.63 -5.46
CA SER A 123 -2.14 10.26 -4.84
C SER A 123 -3.41 9.71 -5.50
N ILE A 124 -4.39 9.32 -4.68
CA ILE A 124 -5.71 8.84 -5.11
C ILE A 124 -6.78 9.75 -4.51
N ASP A 125 -7.38 10.59 -5.35
CA ASP A 125 -8.41 11.54 -4.92
C ASP A 125 -9.69 11.32 -5.71
N GLU A 126 -10.85 11.39 -5.05
CA GLU A 126 -12.17 11.36 -5.70
C GLU A 126 -12.33 10.16 -6.66
N SER A 127 -11.64 9.05 -6.41
CA SER A 127 -11.49 7.92 -7.33
C SER A 127 -11.93 6.62 -6.69
N THR A 128 -12.39 5.66 -7.51
CA THR A 128 -12.93 4.39 -7.02
C THR A 128 -12.32 3.18 -7.72
N ASN A 129 -12.27 2.04 -7.02
CA ASN A 129 -11.77 0.78 -7.59
C ASN A 129 -10.32 0.95 -8.09
N VAL A 130 -9.42 1.14 -7.13
CA VAL A 130 -7.99 1.30 -7.39
C VAL A 130 -7.20 0.20 -6.68
N TRP A 131 -6.26 -0.41 -7.38
CA TRP A 131 -5.38 -1.44 -6.85
C TRP A 131 -3.91 -1.02 -6.99
N VAL A 132 -3.24 -0.86 -5.85
CA VAL A 132 -1.81 -0.53 -5.77
C VAL A 132 -1.08 -1.77 -5.29
N ASP A 133 -0.32 -2.42 -6.19
CA ASP A 133 0.19 -3.78 -5.96
C ASP A 133 1.65 -4.00 -6.33
N HIS A 134 2.44 -4.69 -5.50
CA HIS A 134 3.84 -5.05 -5.82
C HIS A 134 4.72 -3.86 -6.26
N ASN A 135 4.47 -2.67 -5.73
CA ASN A 135 5.31 -1.51 -5.98
C ASN A 135 6.35 -1.36 -4.87
N GLU A 136 7.50 -0.80 -5.20
CA GLU A 136 8.50 -0.36 -4.23
C GLU A 136 8.51 1.17 -4.19
N PHE A 137 8.17 1.73 -3.04
CA PHE A 137 8.15 3.15 -2.76
C PHE A 137 9.31 3.53 -1.85
N PHE A 138 10.10 4.52 -2.26
CA PHE A 138 11.19 5.03 -1.43
C PHE A 138 11.62 6.45 -1.76
N ALA A 139 12.34 7.07 -0.83
CA ALA A 139 13.03 8.33 -1.07
C ALA A 139 14.37 8.28 -0.32
N ASP A 140 14.72 9.37 0.36
CA ASP A 140 15.72 9.35 1.42
C ASP A 140 15.18 10.08 2.65
N ARG A 141 15.95 10.02 3.73
CA ARG A 141 15.63 10.67 5.01
C ARG A 141 16.63 11.76 5.40
N GLU A 142 17.45 12.19 4.45
CA GLU A 142 18.57 13.12 4.65
C GLU A 142 18.15 14.58 4.48
N HIS A 143 17.08 14.85 3.71
CA HIS A 143 16.59 16.20 3.40
C HIS A 143 15.55 16.77 4.39
N GLY A 144 15.27 16.05 5.47
CA GLY A 144 14.24 16.39 6.45
C GLY A 144 12.83 15.97 6.04
N LYS A 145 11.89 16.07 6.99
CA LYS A 145 10.58 15.38 6.89
C LYS A 145 9.64 15.90 5.81
N ASP A 146 9.80 17.13 5.34
CA ASP A 146 8.86 17.81 4.43
C ASP A 146 9.46 18.08 3.04
N TYR A 147 10.66 17.59 2.75
CA TYR A 147 11.26 17.70 1.42
C TYR A 147 10.58 16.76 0.41
N TYR A 148 10.34 15.51 0.83
CA TYR A 148 9.44 14.58 0.16
C TYR A 148 8.10 14.58 0.90
N ASP A 149 6.99 14.35 0.18
CA ASP A 149 5.67 14.19 0.81
C ASP A 149 5.29 12.72 1.04
N GLY A 150 4.04 12.33 0.82
CA GLY A 150 3.57 10.97 1.01
C GLY A 150 4.11 10.01 -0.04
N GLN A 151 4.29 8.74 0.32
CA GLN A 151 4.52 7.68 -0.66
C GLN A 151 3.22 7.25 -1.33
N LEU A 152 2.14 7.15 -0.54
CA LEU A 152 0.80 6.81 -1.02
C LEU A 152 -0.28 7.53 -0.23
N ASP A 153 -0.95 8.48 -0.86
CA ASP A 153 -2.05 9.22 -0.23
C ASP A 153 -3.39 8.88 -0.87
N ILE A 154 -4.41 8.68 -0.03
CA ILE A 154 -5.78 8.36 -0.44
C ILE A 154 -6.73 9.37 0.22
N LYS A 155 -7.24 10.32 -0.56
CA LYS A 155 -7.90 11.53 -0.03
C LYS A 155 -9.22 11.77 -0.76
N HIS A 156 -9.94 12.80 -0.32
CA HIS A 156 -11.11 13.35 -1.02
C HIS A 156 -12.12 12.29 -1.47
N ALA A 157 -12.74 11.59 -0.51
CA ALA A 157 -13.75 10.57 -0.76
C ALA A 157 -13.35 9.45 -1.73
N ALA A 158 -12.05 9.21 -1.96
CA ALA A 158 -11.60 8.01 -2.64
C ALA A 158 -12.14 6.75 -1.92
N ASP A 159 -12.42 5.70 -2.68
CA ASP A 159 -13.13 4.55 -2.13
C ASP A 159 -12.84 3.26 -2.87
N TRP A 160 -13.08 2.11 -2.22
CA TRP A 160 -12.86 0.78 -2.82
C TRP A 160 -11.40 0.60 -3.28
N VAL A 161 -10.46 0.80 -2.36
CA VAL A 161 -9.02 0.74 -2.66
C VAL A 161 -8.37 -0.46 -1.97
N THR A 162 -7.43 -1.09 -2.65
CA THR A 162 -6.58 -2.13 -2.05
C THR A 162 -5.12 -1.82 -2.32
N VAL A 163 -4.32 -1.90 -1.27
CA VAL A 163 -2.88 -1.70 -1.23
C VAL A 163 -2.28 -3.02 -0.79
N SER A 164 -1.70 -3.77 -1.73
CA SER A 164 -1.18 -5.11 -1.44
C SER A 164 0.24 -5.35 -1.92
N TRP A 165 1.01 -6.14 -1.19
CA TRP A 165 2.35 -6.56 -1.60
C TRP A 165 3.32 -5.41 -1.94
N ASN A 166 3.08 -4.19 -1.47
CA ASN A 166 4.00 -3.09 -1.71
C ASN A 166 5.10 -3.09 -0.66
N LYS A 167 6.27 -2.58 -1.02
CA LYS A 167 7.35 -2.27 -0.09
C LYS A 167 7.48 -0.76 0.03
N PHE A 168 7.35 -0.23 1.24
CA PHE A 168 7.51 1.18 1.57
C PHE A 168 8.75 1.32 2.45
N HIS A 169 9.73 2.09 2.02
CA HIS A 169 10.95 2.31 2.80
C HIS A 169 11.55 3.70 2.66
N ASP A 170 12.45 4.05 3.58
CA ASP A 170 13.24 5.28 3.53
C ASP A 170 12.40 6.56 3.35
N SER A 171 11.36 6.73 4.18
CA SER A 171 10.49 7.92 4.16
C SER A 171 10.06 8.35 5.57
N TYR A 172 9.82 9.64 5.77
CA TYR A 172 9.20 10.15 7.01
C TYR A 172 7.67 10.03 7.01
N LYS A 173 7.02 10.24 5.86
CA LYS A 173 5.56 10.23 5.68
C LYS A 173 5.22 9.17 4.63
N THR A 174 4.61 8.07 5.06
CA THR A 174 4.39 6.94 4.16
C THR A 174 3.01 6.95 3.52
N SER A 175 1.94 6.66 4.26
CA SER A 175 0.60 6.56 3.67
C SER A 175 -0.50 7.24 4.50
N LEU A 176 -1.09 8.29 3.94
CA LEU A 176 -2.20 9.03 4.54
C LEU A 176 -3.53 8.62 3.90
N VAL A 177 -4.55 8.39 4.72
CA VAL A 177 -5.92 8.15 4.30
C VAL A 177 -6.83 9.19 4.96
N GLY A 178 -7.41 10.08 4.18
CA GLY A 178 -8.17 11.24 4.67
C GLY A 178 -7.23 12.38 5.14
N HIS A 179 -7.20 13.48 4.40
CA HIS A 179 -6.13 14.48 4.52
C HIS A 179 -6.29 15.47 5.69
N SER A 180 -7.52 15.71 6.16
CA SER A 180 -7.82 16.80 7.09
C SER A 180 -8.93 16.44 8.07
N ASP A 181 -8.76 16.78 9.36
CA ASP A 181 -9.79 16.65 10.41
C ASP A 181 -11.08 17.42 10.06
N SER A 182 -11.00 18.44 9.21
CA SER A 182 -12.15 19.27 8.80
C SER A 182 -12.87 18.76 7.56
N ASN A 183 -12.47 17.61 6.98
CA ASN A 183 -13.03 17.09 5.73
C ASN A 183 -14.14 16.04 5.92
N ALA A 184 -14.73 15.96 7.11
CA ALA A 184 -15.76 14.98 7.44
C ALA A 184 -16.94 14.98 6.45
N GLY A 185 -17.33 16.15 5.91
CA GLY A 185 -18.45 16.27 4.97
C GLY A 185 -18.24 15.54 3.63
N GLU A 186 -16.99 15.32 3.23
CA GLU A 186 -16.63 14.56 2.03
C GLU A 186 -16.27 13.11 2.37
N ASP A 187 -15.45 12.90 3.42
CA ASP A 187 -14.80 11.62 3.69
C ASP A 187 -15.66 10.64 4.52
N THR A 188 -16.67 11.11 5.27
CA THR A 188 -17.51 10.24 6.12
C THR A 188 -18.32 9.26 5.26
N GLY A 189 -18.20 7.96 5.55
CA GLY A 189 -18.87 6.90 4.78
C GLY A 189 -18.17 6.55 3.46
N LYS A 190 -16.92 7.00 3.28
CA LYS A 190 -16.02 6.68 2.16
C LYS A 190 -14.72 6.08 2.71
N LEU A 191 -13.66 6.06 1.90
CA LEU A 191 -12.33 5.58 2.30
C LEU A 191 -12.39 4.14 2.86
N HIS A 192 -13.03 3.23 2.13
CA HIS A 192 -12.96 1.80 2.41
C HIS A 192 -11.68 1.23 1.80
N ILE A 193 -10.67 0.99 2.65
CA ILE A 193 -9.31 0.65 2.21
C ILE A 193 -8.87 -0.69 2.81
N THR A 194 -8.22 -1.49 1.98
CA THR A 194 -7.52 -2.71 2.42
C THR A 194 -6.02 -2.51 2.31
N TYR A 195 -5.28 -2.83 3.38
CA TYR A 195 -3.83 -2.98 3.33
C TYR A 195 -3.49 -4.44 3.67
N ASN A 196 -2.87 -5.17 2.73
CA ASN A 196 -2.41 -6.52 3.03
C ASN A 196 -1.06 -6.90 2.44
N ASN A 197 -0.33 -7.75 3.16
CA ASN A 197 0.96 -8.28 2.67
C ASN A 197 1.99 -7.20 2.30
N ASN A 198 1.84 -5.96 2.79
CA ASN A 198 2.80 -4.89 2.55
C ASN A 198 3.97 -4.99 3.53
N TRP A 199 5.12 -4.49 3.09
CA TRP A 199 6.31 -4.33 3.91
C TRP A 199 6.58 -2.86 4.15
N PHE A 200 6.45 -2.40 5.39
CA PHE A 200 6.86 -1.07 5.81
C PHE A 200 8.18 -1.19 6.58
N THR A 201 9.26 -0.59 6.07
CA THR A 201 10.59 -0.73 6.68
C THR A 201 11.40 0.55 6.66
N ASP A 202 12.04 0.93 7.77
CA ASP A 202 12.88 2.13 7.86
C ASP A 202 12.11 3.44 7.59
N VAL A 203 10.88 3.50 8.11
CA VAL A 203 9.93 4.61 7.89
C VAL A 203 9.59 5.35 9.18
N GLY A 204 9.17 6.60 9.03
CA GLY A 204 8.78 7.45 10.16
C GLY A 204 7.39 7.14 10.71
N SER A 205 6.35 7.41 9.91
CA SER A 205 4.96 7.35 10.36
C SER A 205 3.94 7.14 9.23
N ARG A 206 2.67 6.98 9.62
CA ARG A 206 1.48 6.87 8.74
C ARG A 206 1.44 5.53 7.98
N LEU A 207 1.18 4.41 8.67
CA LEU A 207 1.26 3.06 8.09
C LEU A 207 -0.03 2.19 8.17
N PRO A 208 -1.23 2.67 7.78
CA PRO A 208 -1.56 4.03 7.37
C PRO A 208 -1.97 4.92 8.55
N SER A 209 -1.98 6.24 8.33
CA SER A 209 -2.75 7.17 9.18
C SER A 209 -4.12 7.39 8.55
N LEU A 210 -5.19 6.92 9.17
CA LEU A 210 -6.54 6.85 8.61
C LEU A 210 -7.54 7.73 9.38
N ARG A 211 -8.25 8.60 8.67
CA ARG A 211 -9.37 9.40 9.16
C ARG A 211 -10.69 8.97 8.54
N PHE A 212 -11.79 9.02 9.31
CA PHE A 212 -13.20 8.83 8.92
C PHE A 212 -13.60 7.48 8.32
N GLY A 213 -12.73 6.86 7.53
CA GLY A 213 -13.01 5.67 6.74
C GLY A 213 -12.95 4.36 7.52
N THR A 214 -12.94 3.28 6.75
CA THR A 214 -12.85 1.90 7.27
C THR A 214 -11.63 1.20 6.68
N GLY A 215 -10.70 0.78 7.54
CA GLY A 215 -9.48 0.07 7.15
C GLY A 215 -9.50 -1.40 7.54
N HIS A 216 -9.27 -2.30 6.61
CA HIS A 216 -8.93 -3.70 6.94
C HIS A 216 -7.44 -3.92 6.65
N ILE A 217 -6.67 -4.17 7.71
CA ILE A 217 -5.21 -4.14 7.69
C ILE A 217 -4.69 -5.49 8.19
N TYR A 218 -4.19 -6.35 7.29
CA TYR A 218 -3.84 -7.72 7.65
C TYR A 218 -2.61 -8.29 6.96
N ASN A 219 -1.93 -9.24 7.60
CA ASN A 219 -0.69 -9.87 7.10
C ASN A 219 0.42 -8.88 6.67
N ASN A 220 0.43 -7.65 7.17
CA ASN A 220 1.51 -6.70 6.85
C ASN A 220 2.70 -6.95 7.77
N LEU A 221 3.89 -6.58 7.29
CA LEU A 221 5.13 -6.58 8.04
C LEU A 221 5.58 -5.14 8.27
N TYR A 222 5.77 -4.77 9.52
CA TYR A 222 6.28 -3.47 9.95
C TYR A 222 7.63 -3.68 10.63
N GLU A 223 8.68 -3.03 10.12
CA GLU A 223 10.04 -3.14 10.66
C GLU A 223 10.67 -1.77 10.83
N ARG A 224 11.33 -1.49 11.96
CA ARG A 224 12.13 -0.28 12.17
C ARG A 224 11.32 0.99 11.86
N VAL A 225 10.26 1.20 12.64
CA VAL A 225 9.34 2.33 12.51
C VAL A 225 9.54 3.30 13.66
N ASP A 226 9.98 4.52 13.35
CA ASP A 226 10.51 5.46 14.36
C ASP A 226 9.45 6.12 15.24
N ILE A 227 8.25 6.36 14.70
CA ILE A 227 7.22 7.16 15.36
C ILE A 227 5.96 6.32 15.59
N SER A 228 5.25 5.97 14.52
CA SER A 228 3.96 5.28 14.62
C SER A 228 3.61 4.48 13.38
N GLY A 229 2.99 3.32 13.60
CA GLY A 229 2.44 2.46 12.56
C GLY A 229 1.04 2.90 12.16
N ILE A 230 0.06 2.06 12.48
CA ILE A 230 -1.35 2.30 12.17
C ILE A 230 -1.87 3.39 13.11
N ASN A 231 -2.48 4.44 12.56
CA ASN A 231 -3.08 5.51 13.35
C ASN A 231 -4.53 5.75 12.92
N SER A 232 -5.49 5.29 13.73
CA SER A 232 -6.94 5.41 13.47
C SER A 232 -7.48 6.66 14.15
N ARG A 233 -8.09 7.58 13.41
CA ARG A 233 -8.41 8.94 13.87
C ARG A 233 -9.78 9.41 13.37
N MET A 234 -10.34 10.45 13.99
CA MET A 234 -11.53 11.13 13.50
C MET A 234 -12.70 10.17 13.20
N GLY A 235 -12.96 9.25 14.13
CA GLY A 235 -14.04 8.25 14.00
C GLY A 235 -13.77 7.10 13.02
N ALA A 236 -12.57 7.01 12.45
CA ALA A 236 -12.14 5.87 11.64
C ALA A 236 -12.33 4.53 12.37
N GLN A 237 -12.63 3.47 11.62
CA GLN A 237 -12.72 2.11 12.12
C GLN A 237 -11.65 1.25 11.45
N VAL A 238 -10.76 0.61 12.22
CA VAL A 238 -9.78 -0.34 11.67
C VAL A 238 -9.94 -1.73 12.25
N LEU A 239 -9.85 -2.75 11.39
CA LEU A 239 -9.69 -4.15 11.76
C LEU A 239 -8.26 -4.55 11.44
N VAL A 240 -7.48 -4.89 12.47
CA VAL A 240 -6.04 -5.13 12.40
C VAL A 240 -5.77 -6.59 12.73
N GLU A 241 -5.45 -7.41 11.72
CA GLU A 241 -5.38 -8.88 11.88
C GLU A 241 -4.04 -9.45 11.41
N ARG A 242 -3.37 -10.25 12.25
CA ARG A 242 -2.16 -11.01 11.88
C ARG A 242 -1.04 -10.19 11.23
N ASN A 243 -0.80 -8.98 11.72
CA ASN A 243 0.36 -8.21 11.32
C ASN A 243 1.56 -8.53 12.23
N ILE A 244 2.76 -8.38 11.71
CA ILE A 244 4.02 -8.54 12.46
C ILE A 244 4.68 -7.16 12.62
N PHE A 245 5.03 -6.79 13.84
CA PHE A 245 5.72 -5.55 14.18
C PHE A 245 7.08 -5.86 14.82
N ILE A 246 8.15 -5.30 14.27
CA ILE A 246 9.53 -5.49 14.72
C ILE A 246 10.20 -4.12 14.84
N ASP A 247 10.69 -3.76 16.02
CA ASP A 247 11.28 -2.44 16.28
C ASP A 247 10.35 -1.28 15.88
N VAL A 248 9.09 -1.32 16.35
CA VAL A 248 8.06 -0.32 16.03
C VAL A 248 7.65 0.43 17.28
N LYS A 249 7.93 1.73 17.36
CA LYS A 249 7.70 2.52 18.58
C LYS A 249 6.23 2.56 19.04
N THR A 250 5.30 2.73 18.12
CA THR A 250 3.85 2.75 18.40
C THR A 250 3.14 1.97 17.29
N PRO A 251 2.94 0.64 17.43
CA PRO A 251 2.49 -0.20 16.31
C PRO A 251 1.07 0.12 15.83
N LEU A 252 0.18 0.43 16.77
CA LEU A 252 -1.19 0.86 16.52
C LEU A 252 -1.59 1.90 17.57
N THR A 253 -2.26 2.97 17.16
CA THR A 253 -2.85 3.96 18.07
C THR A 253 -4.20 4.50 17.55
N THR A 254 -5.07 4.92 18.47
CA THR A 254 -6.38 5.52 18.17
C THR A 254 -6.52 6.99 18.58
N ASP A 255 -5.53 7.60 19.22
CA ASP A 255 -5.64 8.95 19.84
C ASP A 255 -4.52 9.93 19.45
N LEU A 256 -3.77 9.61 18.39
CA LEU A 256 -2.60 10.39 18.00
C LEU A 256 -2.90 11.40 16.88
N ASP A 257 -2.37 12.62 17.04
CA ASP A 257 -2.30 13.72 16.06
C ASP A 257 -3.64 14.37 15.64
N SER A 258 -4.80 13.90 16.10
CA SER A 258 -6.14 14.44 15.76
C SER A 258 -6.93 14.90 16.96
N SER A 259 -7.93 15.74 16.69
CA SER A 259 -8.85 16.23 17.72
C SER A 259 -9.88 15.21 18.22
N GLN A 260 -10.13 14.15 17.45
CA GLN A 260 -11.01 13.04 17.82
C GLN A 260 -10.29 11.72 17.57
N GLU A 261 -10.52 10.80 18.49
CA GLU A 261 -10.02 9.43 18.43
C GLU A 261 -10.66 8.67 17.26
N GLY A 262 -9.96 7.66 16.76
CA GLY A 262 -10.55 6.60 15.95
C GLY A 262 -10.86 5.38 16.80
N PHE A 263 -11.07 4.25 16.12
CA PHE A 263 -11.43 2.99 16.74
C PHE A 263 -10.64 1.84 16.11
N ALA A 264 -10.34 0.81 16.90
CA ALA A 264 -9.66 -0.38 16.42
C ALA A 264 -10.27 -1.67 17.00
N VAL A 265 -10.32 -2.70 16.17
CA VAL A 265 -10.46 -4.11 16.56
C VAL A 265 -9.17 -4.80 16.14
N GLU A 266 -8.55 -5.56 17.03
CA GLU A 266 -7.29 -6.27 16.75
C GLU A 266 -7.43 -7.77 16.99
N ARG A 267 -6.78 -8.59 16.15
CA ARG A 267 -6.76 -10.05 16.28
C ARG A 267 -5.41 -10.64 15.88
N GLU A 268 -4.84 -11.46 16.75
CA GLU A 268 -3.70 -12.32 16.44
C GLU A 268 -2.50 -11.58 15.85
N ASN A 269 -2.23 -10.34 16.28
CA ASN A 269 -1.04 -9.60 15.86
C ASN A 269 0.18 -9.99 16.71
N ASP A 270 1.38 -9.88 16.13
CA ASP A 270 2.65 -9.95 16.86
C ASP A 270 3.20 -8.54 17.02
N TRP A 271 3.08 -7.98 18.21
CA TRP A 271 3.49 -6.61 18.51
C TRP A 271 4.99 -6.43 18.75
N GLY A 272 5.77 -7.52 18.70
CA GLY A 272 7.19 -7.51 19.04
C GLY A 272 7.43 -7.10 20.50
N ASP A 273 8.34 -6.16 20.72
CA ASP A 273 8.66 -5.62 22.05
C ASP A 273 7.83 -4.38 22.44
N SER A 274 6.81 -4.04 21.64
CA SER A 274 5.92 -2.88 21.88
C SER A 274 4.48 -3.33 22.06
N GLU A 275 3.61 -2.39 22.44
CA GLU A 275 2.19 -2.65 22.67
C GLU A 275 1.35 -1.61 21.92
N PRO A 276 0.14 -1.96 21.46
CA PRO A 276 -0.76 -0.99 20.83
C PRO A 276 -1.38 -0.04 21.86
N ASN A 277 -1.64 1.22 21.46
CA ASN A 277 -2.40 2.20 22.25
C ASN A 277 -3.84 2.31 21.74
N ILE A 278 -4.71 1.38 22.14
CA ILE A 278 -6.12 1.38 21.74
C ILE A 278 -6.95 1.99 22.86
N THR A 279 -7.33 3.26 22.69
CA THR A 279 -8.20 4.01 23.62
C THR A 279 -9.69 3.81 23.36
N GLN A 280 -10.06 3.42 22.13
CA GLN A 280 -11.43 3.06 21.76
C GLN A 280 -11.50 1.75 20.98
N GLU A 281 -12.33 0.82 21.47
CA GLU A 281 -12.63 -0.42 20.78
C GLU A 281 -13.62 -0.19 19.62
N GLY A 282 -13.31 -0.72 18.45
CA GLY A 282 -14.14 -0.60 17.25
C GLY A 282 -15.27 -1.61 17.16
N SER A 283 -16.14 -1.39 16.19
CA SER A 283 -17.25 -2.30 15.84
C SER A 283 -17.04 -3.02 14.51
N PHE A 284 -16.05 -2.59 13.72
CA PHE A 284 -15.68 -3.23 12.46
C PHE A 284 -14.95 -4.55 12.72
N THR A 285 -15.72 -5.63 12.76
CA THR A 285 -15.24 -6.98 13.11
C THR A 285 -15.22 -7.92 11.91
N ASN A 286 -15.78 -7.55 10.77
CA ASN A 286 -15.77 -8.40 9.58
C ASN A 286 -15.81 -7.56 8.31
N PRO A 287 -14.86 -7.76 7.37
CA PRO A 287 -14.91 -7.10 6.07
C PRO A 287 -16.03 -7.69 5.19
N PRO A 288 -16.61 -6.90 4.27
CA PRO A 288 -17.69 -7.36 3.38
C PRO A 288 -17.21 -8.18 2.17
N TYR A 289 -16.05 -8.83 2.27
CA TYR A 289 -15.45 -9.65 1.20
C TYR A 289 -14.77 -10.89 1.77
N SER A 290 -14.61 -11.92 0.93
CA SER A 290 -13.79 -13.09 1.29
C SER A 290 -12.31 -12.75 1.22
N TYR A 291 -11.53 -13.31 2.14
CA TYR A 291 -10.08 -13.13 2.19
C TYR A 291 -9.43 -14.38 2.78
N GLU A 292 -8.19 -14.60 2.41
CA GLU A 292 -7.34 -15.65 2.97
C GLU A 292 -6.32 -14.99 3.90
N MET A 293 -6.12 -15.60 5.06
CA MET A 293 -5.12 -15.15 6.02
C MET A 293 -3.90 -16.06 6.01
N GLU A 294 -2.74 -15.46 6.11
CA GLU A 294 -1.49 -16.20 6.27
C GLU A 294 -1.42 -16.75 7.71
N GLN A 295 -0.60 -17.79 7.91
CA GLN A 295 -0.22 -18.17 9.27
C GLN A 295 0.69 -17.09 9.84
N LEU A 296 0.39 -16.58 11.04
CA LEU A 296 1.14 -15.47 11.65
C LEU A 296 2.66 -15.66 11.58
N SER A 297 3.15 -16.85 11.94
CA SER A 297 4.58 -17.21 11.93
C SER A 297 5.25 -17.17 10.54
N ARG A 298 4.46 -17.14 9.46
CA ARG A 298 4.95 -17.10 8.07
C ARG A 298 4.85 -15.72 7.46
N VAL A 299 4.03 -14.82 8.02
CA VAL A 299 3.78 -13.47 7.47
C VAL A 299 5.09 -12.77 7.13
N ALA A 300 6.03 -12.68 8.07
CA ALA A 300 7.30 -11.98 7.83
C ALA A 300 8.13 -12.59 6.69
N ALA A 301 8.24 -13.92 6.64
CA ALA A 301 9.00 -14.60 5.59
C ALA A 301 8.35 -14.44 4.21
N VAL A 302 7.03 -14.51 4.15
CA VAL A 302 6.24 -14.39 2.92
C VAL A 302 6.30 -12.96 2.38
N VAL A 303 6.08 -11.98 3.24
CA VAL A 303 6.10 -10.56 2.85
C VAL A 303 7.48 -10.14 2.36
N ARG A 304 8.57 -10.50 3.05
CA ARG A 304 9.94 -10.19 2.59
C ARG A 304 10.28 -10.84 1.24
N ALA A 305 9.67 -11.97 0.92
CA ALA A 305 9.91 -12.68 -0.35
C ALA A 305 9.11 -12.11 -1.53
N GLY A 306 7.91 -11.60 -1.29
CA GLY A 306 6.98 -11.19 -2.34
C GLY A 306 6.79 -9.68 -2.48
N ALA A 307 6.92 -8.90 -1.41
CA ALA A 307 6.58 -7.49 -1.45
C ALA A 307 7.59 -6.65 -2.25
N GLY A 308 7.09 -5.61 -2.92
CA GLY A 308 7.89 -4.68 -3.71
C GLY A 308 8.01 -5.06 -5.18
N ASN A 309 8.88 -4.33 -5.88
CA ASN A 309 9.18 -4.50 -7.29
C ASN A 309 10.13 -5.70 -7.53
N THR A 310 9.74 -6.88 -7.07
CA THR A 310 10.58 -8.09 -7.02
C THR A 310 10.18 -9.13 -8.06
N ILE A 311 9.01 -8.98 -8.68
CA ILE A 311 8.43 -9.96 -9.60
C ILE A 311 8.08 -9.34 -10.95
N SER A 312 8.19 -10.15 -12.01
CA SER A 312 7.72 -9.80 -13.35
C SER A 312 6.30 -10.30 -13.55
N PHE A 313 5.48 -9.49 -14.21
CA PHE A 313 4.12 -9.85 -14.60
C PHE A 313 4.03 -10.14 -16.10
N PRO A 314 3.26 -11.17 -16.51
CA PRO A 314 3.08 -11.51 -17.92
C PRO A 314 2.49 -10.36 -18.76
#